data_AF-A0A9W9AZH8-F1
#
_entry.id   AF-A0A9W9AZH8-F1
#
_cell.length_a   1.000
_cell.length_b   1.000
_cell.length_c   1.000
_cell.angle_alpha   90.00
_cell.angle_beta   90.00
_cell.angle_gamma   90.00
#
_symmetry.space_group_name_H-M   'P 1'
#
loop_
_entity.id
_entity.type
_entity.pdbx_description
1 polymer ?
#
loop_
_entity_poly.entity_id
_entity_poly.type
_entity_poly.pdbx_seq_one_letter_code
_entity_poly.pdbx_strand_id
1 'polypeptide(L)'
;MAELPRESYGIPQSRPNTTHTIPPWFPVHIPPPPEQPYPMYYPNPPYPYPYPYPLPSEPPRSITPRVEIEYSSIHSTFLATIKDTDSLKDRKSWVKWNEAVWQAIADGFALGHICDEPPLGTPRTEWNTPLLRPVLSSNPTRKDLEAKLKWDKNDGWTSSILTARLSDEARNHLPPMIDDRGERRTARQIYIRLKSIYQAAPDRKACLRIQDELMTSQIHGMDIEKFNLKWSSTLTTLRNYGYDIPWDTLISKCSTEQGALRQIRYSFGKYT
;
A
#
# COMPACT_ATOMS: atom_id res chain seq x y z
N MET A 1 10.94 -16.08 59.35
CA MET A 1 11.11 -14.90 58.49
C MET A 1 12.51 -15.00 57.89
N ALA A 2 12.62 -15.32 56.60
CA ALA A 2 13.87 -15.49 55.90
C ALA A 2 14.12 -14.27 55.01
N GLU A 3 15.23 -13.57 55.23
CA GLU A 3 15.68 -12.45 54.41
C GLU A 3 16.22 -12.96 53.07
N LEU A 4 15.75 -12.37 51.98
CA LEU A 4 16.27 -12.60 50.63
C LEU A 4 17.45 -11.66 50.34
N PRO A 5 18.44 -12.10 49.55
CA PRO A 5 19.64 -11.30 49.26
C PRO A 5 19.36 -10.22 48.23
N ARG A 6 19.90 -9.02 48.48
CA ARG A 6 19.90 -7.88 47.56
C ARG A 6 20.83 -8.13 46.38
N GLU A 7 20.28 -8.23 45.19
CA GLU A 7 21.05 -8.15 43.94
C GLU A 7 21.46 -6.70 43.67
N SER A 8 22.75 -6.47 43.55
CA SER A 8 23.35 -5.19 43.17
C SER A 8 23.27 -5.02 41.66
N TYR A 9 22.48 -4.04 41.21
CA TYR A 9 22.43 -3.61 39.82
C TYR A 9 23.77 -2.99 39.40
N GLY A 10 24.48 -3.66 38.47
CA GLY A 10 25.69 -3.14 37.86
C GLY A 10 25.39 -1.95 36.93
N ILE A 11 26.15 -0.87 37.11
CA ILE A 11 26.11 0.33 36.29
C ILE A 11 26.64 0.01 34.88
N PRO A 12 25.93 0.35 33.78
CA PRO A 12 26.43 0.12 32.43
C PRO A 12 27.62 1.04 32.13
N GLN A 13 28.74 0.44 31.72
CA GLN A 13 29.92 1.14 31.23
C GLN A 13 29.61 1.91 29.94
N SER A 14 29.88 3.21 29.97
CA SER A 14 29.79 4.14 28.84
C SER A 14 30.81 3.79 27.76
N ARG A 15 30.35 3.69 26.50
CA ARG A 15 31.21 3.53 25.32
C ARG A 15 32.03 4.80 25.07
N PRO A 16 33.32 4.68 24.71
CA PRO A 16 34.12 5.84 24.32
C PRO A 16 33.68 6.38 22.95
N ASN A 17 33.35 7.67 22.92
CA ASN A 17 33.11 8.44 21.70
C ASN A 17 34.42 8.52 20.90
N THR A 18 34.45 7.87 19.74
CA THR A 18 35.60 7.97 18.82
C THR A 18 35.34 9.14 17.88
N THR A 19 35.78 10.33 18.28
CA THR A 19 35.77 11.52 17.44
C THR A 19 36.86 11.36 16.38
N HIS A 20 36.48 10.99 15.15
CA HIS A 20 37.39 11.01 14.01
C HIS A 20 37.65 12.46 13.61
N THR A 21 38.75 13.02 14.10
CA THR A 21 39.32 14.28 13.64
C THR A 21 39.84 14.10 12.21
N ILE A 22 39.14 14.68 11.24
CA ILE A 22 39.60 14.75 9.85
C ILE A 22 40.69 15.83 9.77
N PRO A 23 41.91 15.52 9.28
CA PRO A 23 42.97 16.50 9.15
C PRO A 23 42.58 17.56 8.11
N PRO A 24 42.77 18.86 8.41
CA PRO A 24 42.70 19.89 7.38
C PRO A 24 43.94 19.78 6.47
N TRP A 25 43.85 20.28 5.24
CA TRP A 25 44.99 20.57 4.33
C TRP A 25 45.33 19.59 3.19
N PHE A 26 44.35 18.97 2.53
CA PHE A 26 44.54 18.59 1.13
C PHE A 26 43.79 19.57 0.21
N PRO A 27 44.50 20.39 -0.60
CA PRO A 27 43.88 21.10 -1.71
C PRO A 27 43.36 20.05 -2.70
N VAL A 28 42.05 19.85 -2.72
CA VAL A 28 41.40 19.05 -3.75
C VAL A 28 41.49 19.86 -5.03
N HIS A 29 42.45 19.53 -5.90
CA HIS A 29 42.43 19.96 -7.30
C HIS A 29 41.22 19.31 -7.97
N ILE A 30 40.09 20.02 -7.96
CA ILE A 30 38.92 19.64 -8.76
C ILE A 30 39.28 20.00 -10.22
N PRO A 31 39.43 19.02 -11.12
CA PRO A 31 39.63 19.32 -12.53
C PRO A 31 38.42 20.11 -13.03
N PRO A 32 38.61 21.07 -13.96
CA PRO A 32 37.49 21.79 -14.55
C PRO A 32 36.50 20.77 -15.14
N PRO A 33 35.19 20.97 -14.94
CA PRO A 33 34.19 20.07 -15.49
C PRO A 33 34.40 19.99 -17.01
N PRO A 34 34.33 18.78 -17.61
CA PRO A 34 34.44 18.65 -19.06
C PRO A 34 33.40 19.54 -19.70
N GLU A 35 33.84 20.37 -20.65
CA GLU A 35 32.96 21.22 -21.46
C GLU A 35 31.86 20.33 -22.05
N GLN A 36 30.65 20.45 -21.52
CA GLN A 36 29.52 19.73 -22.06
C GLN A 36 29.24 20.32 -23.44
N PRO A 37 29.25 19.51 -24.51
CA PRO A 37 28.88 19.99 -25.83
C PRO A 37 27.48 20.58 -25.73
N TYR A 38 27.34 21.83 -26.20
CA TYR A 38 26.07 22.52 -26.28
C TYR A 38 25.00 21.58 -26.84
N PRO A 39 23.80 21.49 -26.23
CA PRO A 39 22.74 20.66 -26.75
C PRO A 39 22.47 21.07 -28.20
N MET A 40 22.78 20.16 -29.12
CA MET A 40 22.33 20.23 -30.50
C MET A 40 20.83 20.49 -30.48
N TYR A 41 20.43 21.66 -30.95
CA TYR A 41 19.04 21.98 -31.24
C TYR A 41 18.59 21.04 -32.36
N TYR A 42 18.04 19.88 -31.98
CA TYR A 42 17.26 19.07 -32.90
C TYR A 42 16.00 19.88 -33.21
N PRO A 43 15.69 20.18 -34.49
CA PRO A 43 14.39 20.71 -34.85
C PRO A 43 13.35 19.74 -34.32
N ASN A 44 12.50 20.21 -33.41
CA ASN A 44 11.41 19.42 -32.85
C ASN A 44 10.70 18.70 -34.01
N PRO A 45 10.56 17.36 -33.97
CA PRO A 45 9.66 16.69 -34.90
C PRO A 45 8.29 17.39 -34.78
N PRO A 46 7.59 17.63 -35.89
CA PRO A 46 6.28 18.27 -35.86
C PRO A 46 5.44 17.51 -34.85
N TYR A 47 5.08 18.20 -33.76
CA TYR A 47 4.24 17.64 -32.71
C TYR A 47 3.01 17.06 -33.41
N PRO A 48 2.74 15.75 -33.27
CA PRO A 48 1.47 15.22 -33.73
C PRO A 48 0.41 16.03 -33.01
N TYR A 49 -0.54 16.54 -33.80
CA TYR A 49 -1.68 17.35 -33.41
C TYR A 49 -2.06 17.15 -31.94
N PRO A 50 -2.27 18.23 -31.15
CA PRO A 50 -2.90 18.09 -29.86
C PRO A 50 -4.25 17.40 -30.12
N TYR A 51 -4.34 16.13 -29.74
CA TYR A 51 -5.63 15.51 -29.55
C TYR A 51 -6.41 16.51 -28.71
N PRO A 52 -7.58 17.00 -29.16
CA PRO A 52 -8.40 17.83 -28.31
C PRO A 52 -8.59 17.02 -27.04
N TYR A 53 -8.04 17.51 -25.93
CA TYR A 53 -8.39 16.99 -24.61
C TYR A 53 -9.92 16.99 -24.64
N PRO A 54 -10.58 15.82 -24.51
CA PRO A 54 -12.01 15.82 -24.41
C PRO A 54 -12.34 16.82 -23.31
N LEU A 55 -13.10 17.86 -23.66
CA LEU A 55 -13.64 18.82 -22.71
C LEU A 55 -14.06 18.02 -21.48
N PRO A 56 -13.66 18.42 -20.26
CA PRO A 56 -14.05 17.71 -19.06
C PRO A 56 -15.55 17.53 -19.14
N SER A 57 -15.99 16.31 -19.46
CA SER A 57 -17.39 15.97 -19.54
C SER A 57 -17.97 16.42 -18.22
N GLU A 58 -18.96 17.33 -18.27
CA GLU A 58 -19.57 17.90 -17.08
C GLU A 58 -19.68 16.80 -16.03
N PRO A 59 -19.14 17.01 -14.82
CA PRO A 59 -19.09 15.95 -13.82
C PRO A 59 -20.50 15.39 -13.73
N PRO A 60 -20.70 14.08 -13.97
CA PRO A 60 -22.03 13.50 -14.05
C PRO A 60 -22.79 13.99 -12.84
N ARG A 61 -23.91 14.70 -13.07
CA ARG A 61 -24.77 15.18 -11.99
C ARG A 61 -25.05 13.95 -11.14
N SER A 62 -24.44 13.92 -9.95
CA SER A 62 -24.55 12.81 -9.01
C SER A 62 -25.98 12.86 -8.46
N ILE A 63 -26.91 12.33 -9.24
CA ILE A 63 -28.28 12.05 -8.83
C ILE A 63 -28.24 10.66 -8.20
N THR A 64 -27.50 10.54 -7.11
CA THR A 64 -27.76 9.50 -6.13
C THR A 64 -28.06 10.25 -4.84
N PRO A 65 -29.27 10.15 -4.28
CA PRO A 65 -29.50 10.53 -2.90
C PRO A 65 -28.57 9.63 -2.08
N ARG A 66 -27.39 10.16 -1.76
CA ARG A 66 -26.42 9.48 -0.91
C ARG A 66 -27.06 9.50 0.46
N VAL A 67 -27.79 8.43 0.77
CA VAL A 67 -28.36 8.17 2.10
C VAL A 67 -27.30 8.60 3.09
N GLU A 68 -27.63 9.52 4.00
CA GLU A 68 -26.73 9.87 5.08
C GLU A 68 -26.59 8.62 5.94
N ILE A 69 -25.54 7.85 5.64
CA ILE A 69 -25.21 6.66 6.39
C ILE A 69 -24.92 7.10 7.81
N GLU A 70 -25.68 6.57 8.75
CA GLU A 70 -25.45 6.78 10.16
C GLU A 70 -24.16 6.04 10.56
N TYR A 71 -23.04 6.75 10.47
CA TYR A 71 -21.72 6.20 10.78
C TYR A 71 -21.63 5.59 12.18
N SER A 72 -22.48 6.05 13.11
CA SER A 72 -22.67 5.48 14.45
C SER A 72 -23.02 3.99 14.39
N SER A 73 -24.01 3.62 13.58
CA SER A 73 -24.52 2.23 13.48
C SER A 73 -23.49 1.28 12.89
N ILE A 74 -22.82 1.68 11.80
CA ILE A 74 -21.76 0.87 11.18
C ILE A 74 -20.57 0.72 12.13
N HIS A 75 -20.16 1.81 12.79
CA HIS A 75 -19.06 1.76 13.75
C HIS A 75 -19.37 0.84 14.94
N SER A 76 -20.59 0.91 15.50
CA SER A 76 -21.00 0.00 16.58
C SER A 76 -21.07 -1.45 16.12
N THR A 77 -21.59 -1.71 14.91
CA THR A 77 -21.67 -3.05 14.33
C THR A 77 -20.27 -3.61 14.10
N PHE A 78 -19.35 -2.81 13.58
CA PHE A 78 -17.96 -3.20 13.41
C PHE A 78 -17.29 -3.55 14.74
N LEU A 79 -17.43 -2.69 15.76
CA LEU A 79 -16.85 -2.93 17.08
C LEU A 79 -17.42 -4.16 17.79
N ALA A 80 -18.70 -4.48 17.53
CA ALA A 80 -19.37 -5.67 18.03
C ALA A 80 -18.96 -6.94 17.27
N THR A 81 -18.66 -6.84 15.98
CA THR A 81 -18.35 -7.99 15.11
C THR A 81 -16.88 -8.36 15.17
N ILE A 82 -15.98 -7.39 15.27
CA ILE A 82 -14.55 -7.66 15.48
C ILE A 82 -14.30 -8.11 16.92
N LYS A 83 -14.01 -9.40 17.06
CA LYS A 83 -13.61 -10.02 18.32
C LYS A 83 -12.19 -9.59 18.69
N ASP A 84 -11.85 -9.65 19.98
CA ASP A 84 -10.48 -9.37 20.47
C ASP A 84 -9.41 -10.24 19.78
N THR A 85 -9.79 -11.43 19.32
CA THR A 85 -8.94 -12.36 18.55
C THR A 85 -8.45 -11.79 17.22
N ASP A 86 -9.12 -10.75 16.72
CA ASP A 86 -8.88 -10.19 15.39
C ASP A 86 -8.10 -8.88 15.48
N SER A 87 -7.53 -8.59 16.66
CA SER A 87 -6.69 -7.42 16.88
C SER A 87 -5.37 -7.53 16.09
N LEU A 88 -4.89 -6.40 15.56
CA LEU A 88 -3.58 -6.33 14.92
C LEU A 88 -2.48 -6.33 15.98
N LYS A 89 -1.78 -7.47 16.12
CA LYS A 89 -0.72 -7.68 17.11
C LYS A 89 0.61 -7.95 16.44
N ASP A 90 0.60 -8.72 15.37
CA ASP A 90 1.77 -9.15 14.63
C ASP A 90 1.46 -9.30 13.14
N ARG A 91 2.45 -9.75 12.36
CA ARG A 91 2.28 -9.98 10.92
C ARG A 91 1.33 -11.14 10.59
N LYS A 92 1.11 -12.08 11.51
CA LYS A 92 0.22 -13.23 11.29
C LYS A 92 -1.24 -12.80 11.40
N SER A 93 -1.56 -11.83 12.27
CA SER A 93 -2.91 -11.31 12.40
C SER A 93 -3.28 -10.27 11.34
N TRP A 94 -2.32 -9.79 10.53
CA TRP A 94 -2.55 -8.80 9.46
C TRP A 94 -3.66 -9.18 8.50
N VAL A 95 -3.65 -10.40 7.93
CA VAL A 95 -4.61 -10.79 6.88
C VAL A 95 -6.05 -10.69 7.38
N LYS A 96 -6.33 -11.31 8.54
CA LYS A 96 -7.66 -11.33 9.14
C LYS A 96 -8.12 -9.94 9.57
N TRP A 97 -7.22 -9.18 10.20
CA TRP A 97 -7.50 -7.80 10.61
C TRP A 97 -7.80 -6.91 9.39
N ASN A 98 -6.98 -7.02 8.36
CA ASN A 98 -7.10 -6.22 7.14
C ASN A 98 -8.40 -6.52 6.40
N GLU A 99 -8.77 -7.79 6.25
CA GLU A 99 -10.04 -8.18 5.63
C GLU A 99 -11.25 -7.57 6.37
N ALA A 100 -11.28 -7.67 7.70
CA ALA A 100 -12.36 -7.11 8.50
C ALA A 100 -12.42 -5.58 8.42
N VAL A 101 -11.27 -4.89 8.44
CA VAL A 101 -11.16 -3.44 8.24
C VAL A 101 -11.65 -3.02 6.86
N TRP A 102 -11.23 -3.72 5.80
CA TRP A 102 -11.65 -3.43 4.43
C TRP A 102 -13.16 -3.59 4.26
N GLN A 103 -13.74 -4.67 4.78
CA GLN A 103 -15.18 -4.89 4.73
C GLN A 103 -15.93 -3.74 5.42
N ALA A 104 -15.51 -3.36 6.62
CA ALA A 104 -16.17 -2.28 7.36
C ALA A 104 -16.09 -0.94 6.64
N ILE A 105 -14.93 -0.59 6.09
CA ILE A 105 -14.73 0.65 5.34
C ILE A 105 -15.53 0.63 4.02
N ALA A 106 -15.65 -0.54 3.38
CA ALA A 106 -16.49 -0.73 2.21
C ALA A 106 -17.98 -0.52 2.52
N ASP A 107 -18.47 -1.10 3.62
CA ASP A 107 -19.85 -0.93 4.08
C ASP A 107 -20.17 0.55 4.40
N GLY A 108 -19.17 1.31 4.85
CA GLY A 108 -19.24 2.76 5.06
C GLY A 108 -18.99 3.62 3.82
N PHE A 109 -18.81 3.03 2.64
CA PHE A 109 -18.50 3.72 1.37
C PHE A 109 -17.32 4.71 1.47
N ALA A 110 -16.30 4.34 2.23
CA ALA A 110 -15.13 5.18 2.52
C ALA A 110 -13.81 4.59 2.01
N LEU A 111 -13.85 3.56 1.15
CA LEU A 111 -12.65 2.87 0.67
C LEU A 111 -11.61 3.81 0.03
N GLY A 112 -12.05 4.85 -0.67
CA GLY A 112 -11.14 5.85 -1.24
C GLY A 112 -10.23 6.54 -0.22
N HIS A 113 -10.57 6.56 1.08
CA HIS A 113 -9.67 7.07 2.13
C HIS A 113 -8.43 6.20 2.37
N ILE A 114 -8.44 4.91 1.98
CA ILE A 114 -7.32 3.98 2.15
C ILE A 114 -6.79 3.38 0.85
N CYS A 115 -7.49 3.52 -0.28
CA CYS A 115 -7.06 2.98 -1.57
C CYS A 115 -5.76 3.61 -2.08
N ASP A 116 -4.86 2.79 -2.61
CA ASP A 116 -3.73 3.27 -3.42
C ASP A 116 -4.22 3.78 -4.78
N GLU A 117 -3.39 4.55 -5.48
CA GLU A 117 -3.68 4.97 -6.86
C GLU A 117 -3.67 3.73 -7.77
N PRO A 118 -4.69 3.50 -8.61
CA PRO A 118 -4.72 2.34 -9.50
C PRO A 118 -3.59 2.44 -10.55
N PRO A 119 -3.07 1.29 -11.04
CA PRO A 119 -2.06 1.27 -12.10
C PRO A 119 -2.53 2.00 -13.36
N LEU A 120 -1.57 2.51 -14.14
CA LEU A 120 -1.86 3.17 -15.42
C LEU A 120 -2.66 2.23 -16.33
N GLY A 121 -3.74 2.75 -16.92
CA GLY A 121 -4.65 1.98 -17.78
C GLY A 121 -5.76 1.23 -17.05
N THR A 122 -5.71 1.10 -15.72
CA THR A 122 -6.81 0.53 -14.94
C THR A 122 -7.98 1.52 -14.84
N PRO A 123 -9.22 1.13 -15.19
CA PRO A 123 -10.38 2.00 -15.01
C PRO A 123 -10.56 2.42 -13.55
N ARG A 124 -10.74 3.73 -13.35
CA ARG A 124 -11.05 4.31 -12.05
C ARG A 124 -12.52 4.05 -11.71
N THR A 125 -12.74 3.53 -10.51
CA THR A 125 -14.05 3.24 -9.91
C THR A 125 -14.09 3.83 -8.49
N GLU A 126 -15.27 3.90 -7.89
CA GLU A 126 -15.42 4.31 -6.50
C GLU A 126 -14.70 3.38 -5.49
N TRP A 127 -14.37 2.16 -5.90
CA TRP A 127 -13.77 1.12 -5.07
C TRP A 127 -12.24 1.09 -5.11
N ASN A 128 -11.63 1.69 -6.14
CA ASN A 128 -10.17 1.67 -6.34
C ASN A 128 -9.55 3.06 -6.52
N THR A 129 -10.34 4.14 -6.43
CA THR A 129 -9.82 5.50 -6.62
C THR A 129 -9.54 6.17 -5.27
N PRO A 130 -8.33 6.70 -5.05
CA PRO A 130 -8.02 7.45 -3.85
C PRO A 130 -8.85 8.74 -3.74
N LEU A 131 -9.45 8.97 -2.57
CA LEU A 131 -10.11 10.23 -2.24
C LEU A 131 -9.07 11.19 -1.64
N LEU A 132 -8.73 12.22 -2.40
CA LEU A 132 -7.82 13.27 -1.96
C LEU A 132 -8.55 14.30 -1.10
N ARG A 133 -7.88 14.80 -0.07
CA ARG A 133 -8.40 15.85 0.79
C ARG A 133 -8.58 17.15 -0.02
N PRO A 134 -9.75 17.80 0.04
CA PRO A 134 -9.95 19.09 -0.63
C PRO A 134 -8.95 20.14 -0.12
N VAL A 135 -8.25 20.77 -1.05
CA VAL A 135 -7.38 21.93 -0.80
C VAL A 135 -8.24 23.17 -0.93
N LEU A 136 -8.27 23.99 0.12
CA LEU A 136 -9.03 25.24 0.11
C LEU A 136 -8.24 26.33 -0.60
N SER A 137 -8.93 27.17 -1.38
CA SER A 137 -8.36 28.41 -1.91
C SER A 137 -8.17 29.43 -0.79
N SER A 138 -7.48 30.54 -1.08
CA SER A 138 -7.30 31.64 -0.12
C SER A 138 -8.61 32.27 0.34
N ASN A 139 -9.67 32.19 -0.48
CA ASN A 139 -11.02 32.68 -0.18
C ASN A 139 -12.03 31.54 -0.45
N PRO A 140 -12.11 30.54 0.43
CA PRO A 140 -12.93 29.35 0.18
C PRO A 140 -14.42 29.72 0.17
N THR A 141 -15.16 29.13 -0.76
CA THR A 141 -16.62 29.25 -0.74
C THR A 141 -17.20 28.41 0.38
N ARG A 142 -18.45 28.68 0.78
CA ARG A 142 -19.19 27.83 1.73
C ARG A 142 -19.21 26.37 1.28
N LYS A 143 -19.36 26.12 -0.03
CA LYS A 143 -19.37 24.77 -0.60
C LYS A 143 -18.02 24.07 -0.43
N ASP A 144 -16.90 24.78 -0.57
CA ASP A 144 -15.57 24.22 -0.38
C ASP A 144 -15.34 23.81 1.09
N LEU A 145 -15.80 24.64 2.02
CA LEU A 145 -15.76 24.35 3.46
C LEU A 145 -16.61 23.13 3.82
N GLU A 146 -17.84 23.04 3.29
CA GLU A 146 -18.74 21.90 3.50
C GLU A 146 -18.15 20.60 2.92
N ALA A 147 -17.56 20.66 1.72
CA ALA A 147 -16.89 19.52 1.11
C ALA A 147 -15.68 19.04 1.94
N LYS A 148 -14.85 19.96 2.42
CA LYS A 148 -13.73 19.64 3.31
C LYS A 148 -14.19 19.03 4.62
N LEU A 149 -15.20 19.63 5.27
CA LEU A 149 -15.74 19.12 6.54
C LEU A 149 -16.30 17.71 6.37
N LYS A 150 -17.02 17.45 5.27
CA LYS A 150 -17.52 16.12 4.94
C LYS A 150 -16.39 15.12 4.74
N TRP A 151 -15.34 15.51 4.02
CA TRP A 151 -14.15 14.68 3.83
C TRP A 151 -13.46 14.39 5.17
N ASP A 152 -13.21 15.41 5.99
CA ASP A 152 -12.53 15.28 7.29
C ASP A 152 -13.35 14.39 8.27
N LYS A 153 -14.69 14.46 8.21
CA LYS A 153 -15.59 13.58 8.98
C LYS A 153 -15.44 12.11 8.56
N ASN A 154 -15.47 11.85 7.25
CA ASN A 154 -15.33 10.49 6.71
C ASN A 154 -13.93 9.91 6.96
N ASP A 155 -12.88 10.73 6.83
CA ASP A 155 -11.51 10.34 7.15
C ASP A 155 -11.35 10.04 8.64
N GLY A 156 -12.01 10.84 9.49
CA GLY A 156 -12.02 10.62 10.93
C GLY A 156 -12.69 9.31 11.34
N TRP A 157 -13.81 8.97 10.71
CA TRP A 157 -14.47 7.67 10.89
C TRP A 157 -13.61 6.51 10.37
N THR A 158 -13.01 6.65 9.19
CA THR A 158 -12.12 5.62 8.63
C THR A 158 -10.90 5.40 9.54
N SER A 159 -10.35 6.48 10.10
CA SER A 159 -9.27 6.44 11.08
C SER A 159 -9.68 5.73 12.37
N SER A 160 -10.92 5.87 12.84
CA SER A 160 -11.38 5.16 14.03
C SER A 160 -11.52 3.66 13.77
N ILE A 161 -12.00 3.26 12.60
CA ILE A 161 -12.02 1.85 12.16
C ILE A 161 -10.61 1.27 12.11
N LEU A 162 -9.65 1.97 11.50
CA LEU A 162 -8.26 1.52 11.39
C LEU A 162 -7.52 1.45 12.74
N THR A 163 -7.93 2.25 13.72
CA THR A 163 -7.26 2.27 15.03
C THR A 163 -7.98 1.44 16.08
N ALA A 164 -9.22 1.04 15.79
CA ALA A 164 -9.92 0.03 16.54
C ALA A 164 -9.12 -1.28 16.50
N ARG A 165 -8.99 -1.90 17.67
CA ARG A 165 -8.40 -3.24 17.81
C ARG A 165 -6.94 -3.33 17.34
N LEU A 166 -6.20 -2.23 17.40
CA LEU A 166 -4.74 -2.27 17.40
C LEU A 166 -4.22 -2.68 18.78
N SER A 167 -3.18 -3.51 18.83
CA SER A 167 -2.39 -3.70 20.07
C SER A 167 -1.69 -2.40 20.47
N ASP A 168 -1.25 -2.30 21.73
CA ASP A 168 -0.49 -1.14 22.17
C ASP A 168 0.83 -0.98 21.39
N GLU A 169 1.48 -2.08 21.04
CA GLU A 169 2.65 -2.09 20.16
C GLU A 169 2.32 -1.51 18.76
N ALA A 170 1.22 -1.94 18.15
CA ALA A 170 0.78 -1.43 16.84
C ALA A 170 0.43 0.06 16.89
N ARG A 171 -0.19 0.53 17.98
CA ARG A 171 -0.50 1.95 18.19
C ARG A 171 0.77 2.79 18.28
N ASN A 172 1.82 2.29 18.92
CA ASN A 172 3.10 3.00 19.08
C ASN A 172 3.83 3.23 17.74
N HIS A 173 3.45 2.51 16.68
CA HIS A 173 4.02 2.69 15.36
C HIS A 173 3.31 3.72 14.49
N LEU A 174 2.15 4.23 14.93
CA LEU A 174 1.37 5.18 14.15
C LEU A 174 2.07 6.55 14.08
N PRO A 175 1.86 7.31 13.00
CA PRO A 175 2.31 8.70 12.94
C PRO A 175 1.68 9.53 14.09
N PRO A 176 2.32 10.65 14.49
CA PRO A 176 1.73 11.55 15.48
C PRO A 176 0.33 12.01 15.03
N MET A 177 -0.56 12.26 15.98
CA MET A 177 -1.95 12.64 15.67
C MET A 177 -2.05 13.93 14.86
N ILE A 178 -1.15 14.87 15.16
CA ILE A 178 -0.97 16.15 14.48
C ILE A 178 0.51 16.24 14.12
N ASP A 179 0.82 16.56 12.86
CA ASP A 179 2.19 16.70 12.40
C ASP A 179 2.77 18.10 12.73
N ASP A 180 4.03 18.33 12.33
CA ASP A 180 4.75 19.59 12.51
C ASP A 180 4.12 20.78 11.75
N ARG A 181 3.22 20.51 10.81
CA ARG A 181 2.47 21.52 10.05
C ARG A 181 1.10 21.80 10.65
N GLY A 182 0.74 21.15 11.75
CA GLY A 182 -0.58 21.26 12.36
C GLY A 182 -1.65 20.43 11.64
N GLU A 183 -1.27 19.56 10.71
CA GLU A 183 -2.19 18.72 9.97
C GLU A 183 -2.47 17.43 10.73
N ARG A 184 -3.76 17.06 10.81
CA ARG A 184 -4.17 15.80 11.42
C ARG A 184 -3.70 14.64 10.54
N ARG A 185 -3.18 13.57 11.15
CA ARG A 185 -2.92 12.30 10.43
C ARG A 185 -4.20 11.78 9.78
N THR A 186 -4.07 11.35 8.54
CA THR A 186 -5.17 10.81 7.72
C THR A 186 -5.31 9.30 7.89
N ALA A 187 -6.50 8.77 7.57
CA ALA A 187 -6.73 7.32 7.52
C ALA A 187 -5.73 6.61 6.58
N ARG A 188 -5.44 7.22 5.42
CA ARG A 188 -4.44 6.73 4.46
C ARG A 188 -3.06 6.56 5.10
N GLN A 189 -2.58 7.57 5.82
CA GLN A 189 -1.27 7.53 6.47
C GLN A 189 -1.20 6.42 7.53
N ILE A 190 -2.27 6.25 8.32
CA ILE A 190 -2.40 5.15 9.28
C ILE A 190 -2.31 3.81 8.55
N TYR A 191 -3.13 3.62 7.51
CA TYR A 191 -3.19 2.36 6.77
C TYR A 191 -1.85 2.01 6.10
N ILE A 192 -1.23 2.95 5.38
CA ILE A 192 0.09 2.76 4.76
C ILE A 192 1.14 2.40 5.81
N ARG A 193 1.12 3.06 6.97
CA ARG A 193 2.07 2.77 8.05
C ARG A 193 1.89 1.36 8.60
N LEU A 194 0.65 0.97 8.93
CA LEU A 194 0.36 -0.37 9.42
C LEU A 194 0.70 -1.43 8.37
N LYS A 195 0.33 -1.19 7.11
CA LYS A 195 0.69 -2.01 5.95
C LYS A 195 2.20 -2.20 5.88
N SER A 196 3.00 -1.15 5.96
CA SER A 196 4.48 -1.27 5.89
C SER A 196 5.13 -2.12 6.99
N ILE A 197 4.49 -2.25 8.16
CA ILE A 197 5.05 -2.96 9.33
C ILE A 197 4.52 -4.39 9.42
N TYR A 198 3.19 -4.51 9.28
CA TYR A 198 2.42 -5.70 9.59
C TYR A 198 1.99 -6.47 8.36
N GLN A 199 1.78 -5.82 7.21
CA GLN A 199 1.78 -6.59 5.97
C GLN A 199 3.13 -7.24 5.94
N ALA A 200 3.14 -8.57 5.87
CA ALA A 200 4.35 -9.27 5.50
C ALA A 200 4.75 -8.68 4.15
N ALA A 201 5.68 -7.72 4.14
CA ALA A 201 6.57 -7.57 3.01
C ALA A 201 7.03 -9.01 2.80
N PRO A 202 6.76 -9.62 1.64
CA PRO A 202 7.27 -10.94 1.41
C PRO A 202 8.75 -10.83 1.73
N ASP A 203 9.26 -11.77 2.53
CA ASP A 203 10.69 -11.99 2.48
C ASP A 203 10.97 -12.13 0.99
N ARG A 204 11.62 -11.12 0.39
CA ARG A 204 11.80 -11.08 -1.06
C ARG A 204 12.49 -12.37 -1.49
N LYS A 205 13.30 -12.98 -0.61
CA LYS A 205 13.86 -14.31 -0.80
C LYS A 205 12.80 -15.41 -0.79
N ALA A 206 11.80 -15.38 0.10
CA ALA A 206 10.68 -16.31 0.07
C ALA A 206 9.84 -16.16 -1.21
N CYS A 207 9.53 -14.94 -1.65
CA CYS A 207 8.83 -14.74 -2.93
C CYS A 207 9.67 -15.18 -4.13
N LEU A 208 10.97 -14.88 -4.15
CA LEU A 208 11.88 -15.37 -5.17
C LEU A 208 12.00 -16.91 -5.15
N ARG A 209 11.99 -17.53 -3.97
CA ARG A 209 11.98 -19.00 -3.82
C ARG A 209 10.68 -19.60 -4.33
N ILE A 210 9.53 -18.99 -4.01
CA ILE A 210 8.22 -19.42 -4.51
C ILE A 210 8.16 -19.26 -6.04
N GLN A 211 8.68 -18.15 -6.57
CA GLN A 211 8.81 -17.95 -8.01
C GLN A 211 9.73 -19.03 -8.62
N ASP A 212 10.89 -19.31 -8.01
CA ASP A 212 11.82 -20.32 -8.49
C ASP A 212 11.21 -21.73 -8.46
N GLU A 213 10.47 -22.10 -7.41
CA GLU A 213 9.69 -23.34 -7.37
C GLU A 213 8.64 -23.40 -8.47
N LEU A 214 7.94 -22.29 -8.73
CA LEU A 214 6.96 -22.21 -9.80
C LEU A 214 7.62 -22.34 -11.17
N MET A 215 8.76 -21.69 -11.35
CA MET A 215 9.58 -21.77 -12.55
C MET A 215 10.26 -23.13 -12.71
N THR A 216 10.57 -23.88 -11.66
CA THR A 216 11.23 -25.20 -11.79
C THR A 216 10.24 -26.36 -11.80
N SER A 217 8.97 -26.13 -11.47
CA SER A 217 7.93 -27.15 -11.53
C SER A 217 7.75 -27.70 -12.95
N GLN A 218 7.70 -29.03 -13.07
CA GLN A 218 7.47 -29.75 -14.30
C GLN A 218 6.14 -30.52 -14.23
N ILE A 219 5.50 -30.73 -15.37
CA ILE A 219 4.33 -31.61 -15.49
C ILE A 219 4.83 -33.06 -15.45
N HIS A 220 4.80 -33.69 -14.27
CA HIS A 220 5.13 -35.11 -14.14
C HIS A 220 3.88 -35.98 -14.31
N GLY A 221 3.86 -36.79 -15.36
CA GLY A 221 2.89 -37.88 -15.55
C GLY A 221 1.44 -37.42 -15.72
N MET A 222 1.13 -36.76 -16.84
CA MET A 222 -0.22 -36.39 -17.33
C MET A 222 -1.22 -35.72 -16.35
N ASP A 223 -0.86 -35.48 -15.08
CA ASP A 223 -1.74 -34.88 -14.06
C ASP A 223 -1.72 -33.35 -14.16
N ILE A 224 -2.30 -32.87 -15.27
CA ILE A 224 -2.44 -31.45 -15.61
C ILE A 224 -3.29 -30.72 -14.56
N GLU A 225 -4.29 -31.38 -13.98
CA GLU A 225 -5.18 -30.78 -12.99
C GLU A 225 -4.44 -30.44 -11.69
N LYS A 226 -3.64 -31.38 -11.18
CA LYS A 226 -2.82 -31.14 -9.98
C LYS A 226 -1.77 -30.06 -10.22
N PHE A 227 -1.17 -30.04 -11.41
CA PHE A 227 -0.26 -28.97 -11.80
C PHE A 227 -0.97 -27.60 -11.79
N ASN A 228 -2.12 -27.50 -12.45
CA ASN A 228 -2.93 -26.27 -12.51
C ASN A 228 -3.34 -25.79 -11.11
N LEU A 229 -3.77 -26.70 -10.23
CA LEU A 229 -4.17 -26.37 -8.86
C LEU A 229 -2.98 -25.83 -8.06
N LYS A 230 -1.82 -26.50 -8.13
CA LYS A 230 -0.59 -26.06 -7.46
C LYS A 230 -0.17 -24.68 -7.97
N TRP A 231 -0.07 -24.50 -9.30
CA TRP A 231 0.29 -23.24 -9.91
C TRP A 231 -0.65 -22.10 -9.52
N SER A 232 -1.95 -22.33 -9.60
CA SER A 232 -2.97 -21.32 -9.27
C SER A 232 -2.88 -20.90 -7.80
N SER A 233 -2.70 -21.88 -6.89
CA SER A 233 -2.51 -21.62 -5.45
C SER A 233 -1.22 -20.82 -5.19
N THR A 234 -0.13 -21.17 -5.85
CA THR A 234 1.16 -20.48 -5.72
C THR A 234 1.12 -19.05 -6.28
N LEU A 235 0.51 -18.83 -7.44
CA LEU A 235 0.31 -17.49 -8.00
C LEU A 235 -0.59 -16.63 -7.12
N THR A 236 -1.67 -17.22 -6.56
CA THR A 236 -2.53 -16.55 -5.58
C THR A 236 -1.73 -16.16 -4.34
N THR A 237 -0.85 -17.05 -3.87
CA THR A 237 0.05 -16.78 -2.74
C THR A 237 0.99 -15.60 -3.03
N LEU A 238 1.65 -15.59 -4.19
CA LEU A 238 2.50 -14.46 -4.62
C LEU A 238 1.72 -13.15 -4.72
N ARG A 239 0.50 -13.19 -5.28
CA ARG A 239 -0.38 -12.03 -5.40
C ARG A 239 -0.82 -11.49 -4.05
N ASN A 240 -1.16 -12.38 -3.11
CA ASN A 240 -1.52 -12.02 -1.75
C ASN A 240 -0.34 -11.38 -0.99
N TYR A 241 0.89 -11.74 -1.36
CA TYR A 241 2.10 -11.05 -0.90
C TYR A 241 2.39 -9.74 -1.61
N GLY A 242 1.56 -9.31 -2.57
CA GLY A 242 1.81 -8.11 -3.38
C GLY A 242 3.07 -8.23 -4.24
N TYR A 243 3.50 -9.45 -4.56
CA TYR A 243 4.64 -9.69 -5.43
C TYR A 243 4.24 -9.42 -6.88
N ASP A 244 5.03 -8.60 -7.58
CA ASP A 244 4.85 -8.37 -9.00
C ASP A 244 5.28 -9.61 -9.78
N ILE A 245 4.31 -10.27 -10.41
CA ILE A 245 4.53 -11.56 -11.07
C ILE A 245 5.12 -11.28 -12.45
N PRO A 246 6.33 -11.78 -12.79
CA PRO A 246 6.95 -11.55 -14.10
C PRO A 246 6.26 -12.41 -15.17
N TRP A 247 5.07 -11.97 -15.61
CA TRP A 247 4.21 -12.73 -16.53
C TRP A 247 4.91 -13.07 -17.84
N ASP A 248 5.73 -12.17 -18.40
CA ASP A 248 6.45 -12.43 -19.65
C ASP A 248 7.44 -13.61 -19.50
N THR A 249 8.16 -13.65 -18.39
CA THR A 249 9.09 -14.73 -18.05
C THR A 249 8.35 -16.06 -17.84
N LEU A 250 7.17 -16.02 -17.21
CA LEU A 250 6.33 -17.19 -17.05
C LEU A 250 5.78 -17.70 -18.39
N ILE A 251 5.25 -16.80 -19.22
CA ILE A 251 4.65 -17.14 -20.51
C ILE A 251 5.70 -17.71 -21.48
N SER A 252 6.89 -17.12 -21.52
CA SER A 252 8.00 -17.62 -22.36
C SER A 252 8.39 -19.04 -21.99
N LYS A 253 8.50 -19.36 -20.69
CA LYS A 253 8.76 -20.73 -20.23
C LYS A 253 7.61 -21.70 -20.59
N CYS A 254 6.37 -21.25 -20.49
CA CYS A 254 5.19 -22.04 -20.80
C CYS A 254 5.02 -22.33 -22.31
N SER A 255 5.53 -21.45 -23.18
CA SER A 255 5.43 -21.62 -24.65
C SER A 255 6.17 -22.85 -25.18
N THR A 256 7.13 -23.37 -24.40
CA THR A 256 7.85 -24.62 -24.66
C THR A 256 7.07 -25.90 -24.30
N GLU A 257 5.97 -25.84 -23.53
CA GLU A 257 5.23 -27.01 -23.00
C GLU A 257 3.77 -27.11 -23.52
N GLN A 258 3.59 -26.94 -24.84
CA GLN A 258 2.41 -26.49 -25.60
C GLN A 258 0.96 -26.98 -25.31
N GLY A 259 0.68 -27.92 -24.39
CA GLY A 259 -0.67 -28.51 -24.22
C GLY A 259 -1.55 -27.90 -23.11
N ALA A 260 -1.07 -27.91 -21.86
CA ALA A 260 -1.88 -27.66 -20.66
C ALA A 260 -2.13 -26.17 -20.34
N LEU A 261 -1.29 -25.28 -20.88
CA LEU A 261 -1.09 -23.93 -20.32
C LEU A 261 -1.92 -22.83 -21.00
N ARG A 262 -2.54 -23.12 -22.15
CA ARG A 262 -3.53 -22.23 -22.77
C ARG A 262 -4.74 -22.00 -21.86
N GLN A 263 -5.11 -23.01 -21.07
CA GLN A 263 -6.23 -22.95 -20.13
C GLN A 263 -5.91 -22.04 -18.93
N ILE A 264 -4.69 -22.11 -18.37
CA ILE A 264 -4.25 -21.20 -17.30
C ILE A 264 -4.23 -19.74 -17.81
N ARG A 265 -3.72 -19.50 -19.02
CA ARG A 265 -3.72 -18.15 -19.63
C ARG A 265 -5.14 -17.58 -19.74
N TYR A 266 -6.13 -18.41 -20.10
CA TYR A 266 -7.51 -17.98 -20.21
C TYR A 266 -8.14 -17.65 -18.84
N SER A 267 -7.76 -18.40 -17.79
CA SER A 267 -8.25 -18.20 -16.42
C SER A 267 -7.62 -17.00 -15.72
N PHE A 268 -6.33 -16.69 -15.99
CA PHE A 268 -5.60 -15.62 -15.29
C PHE A 268 -5.39 -14.34 -16.11
N GLY A 269 -5.30 -14.43 -17.45
CA GLY A 269 -5.07 -13.28 -18.33
C GLY A 269 -6.26 -12.31 -18.45
N LYS A 270 -7.41 -12.64 -17.86
CA LYS A 270 -8.53 -11.69 -17.71
C LYS A 270 -8.35 -10.71 -16.53
N TYR A 271 -7.29 -10.86 -15.74
CA TYR A 271 -7.05 -10.11 -14.50
C TYR A 271 -5.73 -9.32 -14.49
N THR A 272 -5.10 -9.16 -15.65
CA THR A 272 -4.03 -8.20 -15.95
C THR A 272 -4.61 -7.04 -16.74
#